data_AF-A0A7G6WMD6-F1
#
_entry.id   AF-A0A7G6WMD6-F1
#
_cell.length_a   1.000
_cell.length_b   1.000
_cell.length_c   1.000
_cell.angle_alpha   90.00
_cell.angle_beta   90.00
_cell.angle_gamma   90.00
#
_symmetry.space_group_name_H-M   'P 1'
#
loop_
_entity.id
_entity.type
_entity.pdbx_description
1 polymer ?
#
loop_
_entity_poly.entity_id
_entity_poly.type
_entity_poly.pdbx_seq_one_letter_code
_entity_poly.pdbx_strand_id
1 'polypeptide(L)'
;MRAFLKFLDRDDLQDALDLANAKRHHGIFPTLGDEDEQTVLRAGTGGLVAARDAAITLLALVTGLRACDLIALRLGDINWRESTIGIVQQKTGNPLTLPLLPAIADRLAEYVLTERPDVGNDHVFLRSVAPHTEFSDHSSIYDVTRRTFSAAGTDCPKVGTRLLRHNAATRLLRAGTPLPTISAVLGHSGPDSTNAYLSTDTEHMRACVLPLPPALQQGAGR
;
A
#
# COMPACT_ATOMS: atom_id res chain seq x y z
N MET A 1 -18.85 3.34 16.78
CA MET A 1 -19.84 4.15 17.52
C MET A 1 -21.11 4.34 16.72
N ARG A 2 -21.13 5.07 15.58
CA ARG A 2 -22.36 5.35 14.81
C ARG A 2 -23.17 4.11 14.38
N ALA A 3 -22.51 3.09 13.82
CA ALA A 3 -23.19 1.85 13.44
C ALA A 3 -23.77 1.06 14.64
N PHE A 4 -23.15 1.20 15.82
CA PHE A 4 -23.63 0.59 17.06
C PHE A 4 -24.80 1.39 17.66
N LEU A 5 -24.78 2.73 17.57
CA LEU A 5 -25.89 3.59 17.99
C LEU A 5 -27.12 3.40 17.10
N LYS A 6 -26.92 3.23 15.78
CA LYS A 6 -27.98 2.88 14.84
C LYS A 6 -28.57 1.48 15.10
N PHE A 7 -27.75 0.52 15.53
CA PHE A 7 -28.22 -0.80 15.95
C PHE A 7 -29.05 -0.74 17.25
N LEU A 8 -28.77 0.23 18.12
CA LEU A 8 -29.50 0.46 19.38
C LEU A 8 -30.70 1.41 19.23
N ASP A 9 -31.02 1.86 18.02
CA ASP A 9 -32.12 2.80 17.74
C ASP A 9 -32.02 4.11 18.55
N ARG A 10 -30.79 4.57 18.79
CA ARG A 10 -30.47 5.80 19.54
C ARG A 10 -30.17 6.95 18.59
N ASP A 11 -31.18 7.35 17.81
CA ASP A 11 -31.11 8.44 16.85
C ASP A 11 -30.78 9.79 17.53
N ASP A 12 -31.21 9.98 18.78
CA ASP A 12 -30.89 11.13 19.64
C ASP A 12 -29.38 11.35 19.82
N LEU A 13 -28.62 10.26 20.03
CA LEU A 13 -27.18 10.30 20.20
C LEU A 13 -26.44 10.39 18.86
N GLN A 14 -27.06 9.94 17.78
CA GLN A 14 -26.50 10.08 16.44
C GLN A 14 -26.57 11.53 15.97
N ASP A 15 -27.70 12.20 16.18
CA ASP A 15 -27.90 13.62 15.90
C ASP A 15 -26.94 14.48 16.74
N ALA A 16 -26.78 14.17 18.03
CA ALA A 16 -25.79 14.85 18.88
C ALA A 16 -24.35 14.68 18.36
N LEU A 17 -24.00 13.52 17.79
CA LEU A 17 -22.68 13.27 17.23
C LEU A 17 -22.43 13.97 15.90
N ASP A 18 -23.49 14.22 15.12
CA ASP A 18 -23.43 14.99 13.88
C ASP A 18 -23.40 16.50 14.17
N LEU A 19 -24.13 16.97 15.19
CA LEU A 19 -24.04 18.35 15.71
C LEU A 19 -22.68 18.68 16.33
N ALA A 20 -22.02 17.70 16.96
CA ALA A 20 -20.69 17.87 17.55
C ALA A 20 -19.61 18.24 16.51
N ASN A 21 -19.91 18.13 15.20
CA ASN A 21 -19.09 18.56 14.07
C ASN A 21 -17.59 18.27 14.28
N ALA A 22 -17.30 17.07 14.79
CA ALA A 22 -15.94 16.66 15.10
C ALA A 22 -15.16 16.61 13.79
N LYS A 23 -14.45 17.70 13.50
CA LYS A 23 -13.59 17.82 12.31
C LYS A 23 -12.67 16.61 12.31
N ARG A 24 -12.83 15.75 11.30
CA ARG A 24 -11.88 14.64 11.08
C ARG A 24 -10.54 15.29 10.73
N HIS A 25 -9.64 15.30 11.70
CA HIS A 25 -8.27 15.71 11.47
C HIS A 25 -7.60 14.63 10.62
N HIS A 26 -7.29 14.94 9.38
CA HIS A 26 -6.48 14.08 8.53
C HIS A 26 -5.03 14.43 8.84
N GLY A 27 -4.40 13.66 9.73
CA GLY A 27 -2.97 13.80 9.98
C GLY A 27 -2.17 13.51 8.71
N ILE A 28 -1.03 14.18 8.54
CA ILE A 28 -0.06 13.86 7.50
C ILE A 28 0.37 12.41 7.74
N PHE A 29 0.07 11.53 6.79
CA PHE A 29 0.47 10.13 6.92
C PHE A 29 2.00 10.04 6.77
N PRO A 30 2.68 9.26 7.61
CA PRO A 30 4.11 9.03 7.43
C PRO A 30 4.33 8.38 6.06
N THR A 31 5.27 8.91 5.29
CA THR A 31 5.77 8.31 4.05
C THR A 31 7.12 7.65 4.34
N LEU A 32 7.41 6.56 3.64
CA LEU A 32 8.74 5.97 3.68
C LEU A 32 9.75 6.93 3.04
N GLY A 33 10.93 7.10 3.66
CA GLY A 33 12.02 7.89 3.07
C GLY A 33 12.65 7.17 1.89
N ASP A 34 13.16 7.92 0.91
CA ASP A 34 13.72 7.35 -0.33
C ASP A 34 14.91 6.41 -0.06
N GLU A 35 15.72 6.70 0.98
CA GLU A 35 16.85 5.85 1.39
C GLU A 35 16.39 4.50 1.97
N ASP A 36 15.38 4.53 2.84
CA ASP A 36 14.80 3.32 3.42
C ASP A 36 14.17 2.44 2.35
N GLU A 37 13.47 3.07 1.39
CA GLU A 37 12.87 2.38 0.25
C GLU A 37 13.93 1.68 -0.60
N GLN A 38 15.00 2.40 -0.96
CA GLN A 38 16.14 1.83 -1.71
C GLN A 38 16.79 0.67 -0.96
N THR A 39 16.92 0.79 0.37
CA THR A 39 17.52 -0.23 1.23
C THR A 39 16.68 -1.50 1.24
N VAL A 40 15.36 -1.38 1.38
CA VAL A 40 14.43 -2.50 1.35
C VAL A 40 14.35 -3.13 -0.03
N LEU A 41 14.33 -2.33 -1.10
CA LEU A 41 14.37 -2.84 -2.48
C LEU A 41 15.62 -3.71 -2.69
N ARG A 42 16.80 -3.20 -2.30
CA ARG A 42 18.07 -3.94 -2.41
C ARG A 42 18.06 -5.21 -1.57
N ALA A 43 17.53 -5.17 -0.34
CA ALA A 43 17.45 -6.34 0.52
C ALA A 43 16.53 -7.42 -0.06
N GLY A 44 15.37 -7.02 -0.58
CA GLY A 44 14.41 -7.92 -1.23
C GLY A 44 14.96 -8.52 -2.52
N THR A 45 15.69 -7.75 -3.33
CA THR A 45 16.30 -8.26 -4.58
C THR A 45 17.63 -8.96 -4.38
N GLY A 46 18.28 -8.80 -3.22
CA GLY A 46 19.60 -9.34 -2.91
C GLY A 46 19.60 -10.71 -2.22
N GLY A 47 18.42 -11.23 -1.83
CA GLY A 47 18.30 -12.56 -1.20
C GLY A 47 18.67 -12.57 0.27
N LEU A 48 18.68 -11.41 0.93
CA LEU A 48 18.85 -11.31 2.39
C LEU A 48 17.64 -11.88 3.16
N VAL A 49 16.52 -12.06 2.48
CA VAL A 49 15.25 -12.53 3.03
C VAL A 49 14.71 -13.64 2.14
N ALA A 50 13.95 -14.58 2.71
CA ALA A 50 13.30 -15.66 1.95
C ALA A 50 12.51 -15.10 0.76
N ALA A 51 12.54 -15.82 -0.37
CA ALA A 51 11.97 -15.36 -1.63
C ALA A 51 10.47 -15.04 -1.48
N ARG A 52 9.73 -15.82 -0.68
CA ARG A 52 8.33 -15.53 -0.34
C ARG A 52 8.15 -14.13 0.26
N ASP A 53 8.90 -13.84 1.32
CA ASP A 53 8.76 -12.63 2.13
C ASP A 53 9.24 -11.40 1.35
N ALA A 54 10.29 -11.58 0.53
CA ALA A 54 10.75 -10.61 -0.45
C ALA A 54 9.67 -10.29 -1.49
N ALA A 55 9.08 -11.30 -2.12
CA ALA A 55 8.03 -11.12 -3.14
C ALA A 55 6.79 -10.40 -2.59
N ILE A 56 6.31 -10.78 -1.40
CA ILE A 56 5.19 -10.11 -0.71
C ILE A 56 5.51 -8.63 -0.48
N THR A 57 6.70 -8.34 0.07
CA THR A 57 7.09 -6.97 0.42
C THR A 57 7.30 -6.12 -0.83
N LEU A 58 7.96 -6.65 -1.87
CA LEU A 58 8.21 -5.95 -3.12
C LEU A 58 6.90 -5.66 -3.88
N LEU A 59 5.98 -6.62 -3.96
CA LEU A 59 4.65 -6.38 -4.53
C LEU A 59 3.94 -5.26 -3.78
N ALA A 60 3.88 -5.33 -2.45
CA ALA A 60 3.21 -4.32 -1.64
C ALA A 60 3.84 -2.92 -1.80
N LEU A 61 5.18 -2.86 -1.82
CA LEU A 61 5.95 -1.61 -1.93
C LEU A 61 5.80 -0.96 -3.31
N VAL A 62 5.93 -1.73 -4.39
CA VAL A 62 5.94 -1.20 -5.75
C VAL A 62 4.52 -0.94 -6.27
N THR A 63 3.59 -1.86 -6.03
CA THR A 63 2.25 -1.81 -6.64
C THR A 63 1.18 -1.24 -5.71
N GLY A 64 1.45 -1.18 -4.40
CA GLY A 64 0.47 -0.72 -3.42
C GLY A 64 -0.74 -1.66 -3.22
N LEU A 65 -0.61 -2.94 -3.59
CA LEU A 65 -1.63 -3.97 -3.34
C LEU A 65 -1.97 -4.07 -1.84
N ARG A 66 -3.25 -4.34 -1.54
CA ARG A 66 -3.70 -4.53 -0.16
C ARG A 66 -3.27 -5.90 0.34
N ALA A 67 -3.16 -6.04 1.66
CA ALA A 67 -2.92 -7.35 2.27
C ALA A 67 -3.95 -8.40 1.83
N CYS A 68 -5.24 -8.07 1.79
CA CYS A 68 -6.28 -9.01 1.34
C CYS A 68 -6.11 -9.44 -0.13
N ASP A 69 -5.66 -8.53 -0.99
CA ASP A 69 -5.43 -8.82 -2.41
C ASP A 69 -4.18 -9.71 -2.57
N LEU A 70 -3.13 -9.49 -1.77
CA LEU A 70 -1.93 -10.34 -1.74
C LEU A 70 -2.24 -11.74 -1.23
N ILE A 71 -3.06 -11.86 -0.18
CA ILE A 71 -3.45 -13.15 0.41
C ILE A 71 -4.28 -13.96 -0.58
N ALA A 72 -5.19 -13.30 -1.31
CA ALA A 72 -6.09 -13.95 -2.26
C ALA A 72 -5.46 -14.21 -3.64
N LEU A 73 -4.22 -13.76 -3.88
CA LEU A 73 -3.54 -13.91 -5.17
C LEU A 73 -3.34 -15.40 -5.51
N ARG A 74 -3.68 -15.80 -6.73
CA ARG A 74 -3.58 -17.19 -7.21
C ARG A 74 -2.53 -17.35 -8.28
N LEU A 75 -2.00 -18.56 -8.43
CA LEU A 75 -1.02 -18.88 -9.46
C LEU A 75 -1.53 -18.57 -10.88
N GLY A 76 -2.83 -18.76 -11.11
CA GLY A 76 -3.50 -18.45 -12.38
C GLY A 76 -3.65 -16.96 -12.69
N ASP A 77 -3.49 -16.08 -11.69
CA ASP A 77 -3.56 -14.63 -11.87
C ASP A 77 -2.27 -14.04 -12.47
N ILE A 78 -1.19 -14.84 -12.52
CA ILE A 78 0.13 -14.42 -13.00
C ILE A 78 0.31 -14.88 -14.44
N ASN A 79 0.38 -13.92 -15.37
CA ASN A 79 0.79 -14.18 -16.75
C ASN A 79 2.29 -13.94 -16.91
N TRP A 80 3.08 -15.01 -16.82
CA TRP A 80 4.53 -14.98 -16.96
C TRP A 80 5.01 -14.57 -18.36
N ARG A 81 4.22 -14.81 -19.42
CA ARG A 81 4.61 -14.46 -20.79
C ARG A 81 4.45 -12.97 -21.06
N GLU A 82 3.38 -12.39 -20.54
CA GLU A 82 3.09 -10.95 -20.69
C GLU A 82 3.69 -10.11 -19.56
N SER A 83 4.28 -10.75 -18.55
CA SER A 83 4.76 -10.11 -17.32
C SER A 83 3.68 -9.24 -16.68
N THR A 84 2.51 -9.82 -16.44
CA THR A 84 1.38 -9.14 -15.79
C THR A 84 0.76 -9.98 -14.67
N ILE A 85 0.15 -9.29 -13.71
CA ILE A 85 -0.73 -9.87 -12.68
C ILE A 85 -2.12 -9.29 -12.91
N GLY A 86 -3.12 -10.14 -13.12
CA GLY A 86 -4.52 -9.76 -13.28
C GLY A 86 -5.37 -10.29 -12.14
N ILE A 87 -5.97 -9.41 -11.35
CA ILE A 87 -6.82 -9.78 -10.20
C ILE A 87 -8.15 -9.04 -10.20
N VAL A 88 -9.11 -9.56 -9.45
CA VAL A 88 -10.27 -8.81 -8.98
C VAL A 88 -10.03 -8.43 -7.52
N GLN A 89 -10.02 -7.14 -7.21
CA GLN A 89 -9.71 -6.64 -5.88
C GLN A 89 -10.76 -7.08 -4.86
N GLN A 90 -10.31 -7.65 -3.74
CA GLN A 90 -11.18 -8.25 -2.73
C GLN A 90 -12.10 -7.22 -2.05
N LYS A 91 -11.58 -6.00 -1.80
CA LYS A 91 -12.33 -4.97 -1.07
C LYS A 91 -13.33 -4.22 -1.94
N THR A 92 -13.04 -4.05 -3.22
CA THR A 92 -13.79 -3.16 -4.12
C THR A 92 -14.51 -3.89 -5.24
N GLY A 93 -14.12 -5.13 -5.57
CA GLY A 93 -14.66 -5.89 -6.69
C GLY A 93 -14.17 -5.40 -8.06
N ASN A 94 -13.25 -4.44 -8.11
CA ASN A 94 -12.76 -3.89 -9.38
C ASN A 94 -11.68 -4.80 -9.99
N PRO A 95 -11.71 -5.04 -11.31
CA PRO A 95 -10.60 -5.68 -11.99
C PRO A 95 -9.38 -4.75 -11.98
N LEU A 96 -8.19 -5.34 -11.82
CA LEU A 96 -6.91 -4.65 -11.80
C LEU A 96 -5.87 -5.50 -12.51
N THR A 97 -5.16 -4.91 -13.46
CA THR A 97 -3.99 -5.51 -14.10
C THR A 97 -2.76 -4.67 -13.77
N LEU A 98 -1.71 -5.33 -13.27
CA LEU A 98 -0.46 -4.70 -12.86
C LEU A 98 0.71 -5.30 -13.66
N PRO A 99 1.72 -4.50 -14.03
CA PRO A 99 2.94 -5.04 -14.58
C PRO A 99 3.72 -5.82 -13.51
N LEU A 100 4.22 -7.00 -13.88
CA LEU A 100 5.13 -7.79 -13.08
C LEU A 100 6.57 -7.36 -13.44
N LEU A 101 7.15 -6.49 -12.62
CA LEU A 101 8.52 -6.03 -12.84
C LEU A 101 9.53 -7.18 -12.69
N PRO A 102 10.64 -7.19 -13.45
CA PRO A 102 11.62 -8.29 -13.42
C PRO A 102 12.10 -8.66 -12.01
N ALA A 103 12.47 -7.65 -11.20
CA ALA A 103 12.90 -7.86 -9.81
C ALA A 103 11.87 -8.58 -8.93
N ILE A 104 10.57 -8.39 -9.21
CA ILE A 104 9.48 -9.07 -8.51
C ILE A 104 9.29 -10.46 -9.12
N ALA A 105 9.31 -10.57 -10.45
CA ALA A 105 9.19 -11.83 -11.17
C ALA A 105 10.25 -12.84 -10.72
N ASP A 106 11.50 -12.41 -10.56
CA ASP A 106 12.61 -13.26 -10.16
C ASP A 106 12.38 -13.85 -8.77
N ARG A 107 11.98 -13.02 -7.79
CA ARG A 107 11.70 -13.47 -6.43
C ARG A 107 10.44 -14.32 -6.34
N LEU A 108 9.43 -14.01 -7.15
CA LEU A 108 8.21 -14.79 -7.23
C LEU A 108 8.49 -16.17 -7.85
N ALA A 109 9.29 -16.22 -8.92
CA ALA A 109 9.68 -17.46 -9.58
C ALA A 109 10.55 -18.32 -8.66
N GLU A 110 11.53 -17.72 -7.97
CA GLU A 110 12.33 -18.40 -6.96
C GLU A 110 11.42 -19.02 -5.90
N TYR A 111 10.51 -18.24 -5.31
CA TYR A 111 9.57 -18.75 -4.32
C TYR A 111 8.73 -19.91 -4.86
N VAL A 112 8.09 -19.74 -6.02
CA VAL A 112 7.18 -20.75 -6.61
C VAL A 112 7.92 -22.03 -7.00
N LEU A 113 9.16 -21.94 -7.44
CA LEU A 113 9.93 -23.08 -7.94
C LEU A 113 10.75 -23.81 -6.86
N THR A 114 11.16 -23.13 -5.79
CA THR A 114 12.12 -23.69 -4.82
C THR A 114 11.62 -23.75 -3.38
N GLU A 115 10.84 -22.76 -2.93
CA GLU A 115 10.44 -22.62 -1.52
C GLU A 115 8.98 -23.01 -1.25
N ARG A 116 8.10 -22.86 -2.25
CA ARG A 116 6.65 -23.06 -2.09
C ARG A 116 6.35 -24.56 -1.91
N PRO A 117 5.66 -24.94 -0.82
CA PRO A 117 5.24 -26.33 -0.61
C PRO A 117 4.33 -26.82 -1.75
N ASP A 118 4.57 -28.05 -2.21
CA ASP A 118 3.70 -28.72 -3.17
C ASP A 118 2.46 -29.28 -2.45
N VAL A 119 1.42 -28.44 -2.41
CA VAL A 119 0.11 -28.76 -1.87
C VAL A 119 -0.95 -28.34 -2.88
N GLY A 120 -2.10 -29.03 -2.89
CA GLY A 120 -3.24 -28.76 -3.79
C GLY A 120 -3.97 -27.43 -3.55
N ASN A 121 -3.27 -26.40 -3.04
CA ASN A 121 -3.77 -25.04 -2.86
C ASN A 121 -3.24 -24.19 -4.03
N ASP A 122 -4.08 -23.38 -4.65
CA ASP A 122 -3.76 -22.55 -5.82
C ASP A 122 -3.31 -21.12 -5.45
N HIS A 123 -3.39 -20.73 -4.18
CA HIS A 123 -2.91 -19.43 -3.70
C HIS A 123 -1.40 -19.33 -3.89
N VAL A 124 -0.91 -18.19 -4.34
CA VAL A 124 0.52 -17.96 -4.56
C VAL A 124 1.24 -18.12 -3.23
N PHE A 125 0.88 -17.31 -2.22
CA PHE A 125 1.58 -17.26 -0.96
C PHE A 125 0.96 -18.16 0.11
N LEU A 126 1.76 -19.10 0.58
CA LEU A 126 1.41 -20.05 1.63
C LEU A 126 2.24 -19.84 2.89
N ARG A 127 1.76 -20.36 4.02
CA ARG A 127 2.52 -20.44 5.27
C ARG A 127 3.72 -21.38 5.15
N SER A 128 4.87 -20.94 5.67
CA SER A 128 6.09 -21.76 5.74
C SER A 128 5.98 -22.91 6.74
N VAL A 129 5.08 -22.81 7.72
CA VAL A 129 4.86 -23.83 8.75
C VAL A 129 3.52 -24.51 8.51
N ALA A 130 3.47 -25.83 8.69
CA ALA A 130 2.25 -26.61 8.55
C ALA A 130 1.15 -26.12 9.51
N PRO A 131 -0.14 -26.14 9.09
CA PRO A 131 -0.61 -26.52 7.76
C PRO A 131 -0.27 -25.47 6.69
N HIS A 132 0.21 -25.92 5.53
CA HIS A 132 0.64 -25.07 4.41
C HIS A 132 -0.56 -24.47 3.65
N THR A 133 -1.29 -23.59 4.31
CA THR A 133 -2.44 -22.88 3.75
C THR A 133 -2.08 -21.42 3.49
N GLU A 134 -2.98 -20.68 2.86
CA GLU A 134 -2.95 -19.24 2.77
C GLU A 134 -2.89 -18.58 4.15
N PHE A 135 -2.47 -17.32 4.18
CA PHE A 135 -2.43 -16.54 5.41
C PHE A 135 -3.84 -16.28 5.95
N SER A 136 -4.00 -16.32 7.29
CA SER A 136 -5.30 -16.08 7.92
C SER A 136 -5.81 -14.65 7.72
N ASP A 137 -4.90 -13.67 7.79
CA ASP A 137 -5.28 -12.27 7.85
C ASP A 137 -4.13 -11.32 7.45
N HIS A 138 -4.46 -10.04 7.45
CA HIS A 138 -3.55 -8.94 7.18
C HIS A 138 -2.42 -8.78 8.21
N SER A 139 -2.57 -9.34 9.43
CA SER A 139 -1.51 -9.28 10.46
C SER A 139 -0.31 -10.13 10.06
N SER A 140 -0.55 -11.26 9.38
CA SER A 140 0.52 -12.11 8.83
C SER A 140 1.36 -11.36 7.79
N ILE A 141 0.71 -10.59 6.92
CA ILE A 141 1.42 -9.76 5.93
C ILE A 141 2.16 -8.61 6.60
N TYR A 142 1.57 -7.99 7.64
CA TYR A 142 2.25 -6.99 8.44
C TYR A 142 3.55 -7.54 9.04
N ASP A 143 3.50 -8.73 9.66
CA ASP A 143 4.66 -9.38 10.24
C ASP A 143 5.74 -9.71 9.20
N VAL A 144 5.35 -10.21 8.02
CA VAL A 144 6.28 -10.44 6.91
C VAL A 144 6.98 -9.12 6.53
N THR A 145 6.22 -8.06 6.26
CA THR A 145 6.81 -6.77 5.86
C THR A 145 7.71 -6.19 6.96
N ARG A 146 7.33 -6.33 8.23
CA ARG A 146 8.15 -5.86 9.36
C ARG A 146 9.47 -6.62 9.46
N ARG A 147 9.46 -7.95 9.27
CA ARG A 147 10.67 -8.77 9.27
C ARG A 147 11.58 -8.41 8.10
N THR A 148 11.04 -8.22 6.91
CA THR A 148 11.82 -7.81 5.73
C THR A 148 12.50 -6.46 5.94
N PHE A 149 11.80 -5.46 6.49
CA PHE A 149 12.39 -4.16 6.81
C PHE A 149 13.46 -4.25 7.90
N SER A 150 13.21 -5.03 8.94
CA SER A 150 14.20 -5.27 10.00
C SER A 150 15.46 -5.96 9.45
N ALA A 151 15.31 -6.93 8.55
CA ALA A 151 16.44 -7.61 7.90
C ALA A 151 17.21 -6.68 6.96
N ALA A 152 16.53 -5.69 6.37
CA ALA A 152 17.16 -4.65 5.56
C ALA A 152 17.92 -3.60 6.39
N GLY A 153 17.74 -3.57 7.72
CA GLY A 153 18.39 -2.60 8.61
C GLY A 153 17.64 -1.28 8.76
N THR A 154 16.38 -1.23 8.32
CA THR A 154 15.53 -0.03 8.45
C THR A 154 14.72 -0.08 9.75
N ASP A 155 14.87 0.95 10.59
CA ASP A 155 14.05 1.12 11.81
C ASP A 155 12.83 1.98 11.51
N CYS A 156 11.76 1.34 11.02
CA CYS A 156 10.49 2.00 10.77
C CYS A 156 9.38 1.40 11.67
N PRO A 157 8.81 2.18 12.61
CA PRO A 157 7.97 1.64 13.68
C PRO A 157 6.58 1.16 13.23
N LYS A 158 6.13 1.50 12.01
CA LYS A 158 4.80 1.16 11.49
C LYS A 158 4.83 0.70 10.02
N VAL A 159 5.67 -0.29 9.74
CA VAL A 159 5.78 -0.89 8.40
C VAL A 159 4.66 -1.90 8.18
N GLY A 160 3.78 -1.61 7.23
CA GLY A 160 2.75 -2.54 6.78
C GLY A 160 2.16 -2.11 5.44
N THR A 161 1.32 -2.96 4.85
CA THR A 161 0.71 -2.72 3.52
C THR A 161 0.03 -1.36 3.39
N ARG A 162 -0.55 -0.82 4.47
CA ARG A 162 -1.11 0.54 4.47
C ARG A 162 -0.05 1.62 4.24
N LEU A 163 1.10 1.54 4.90
CA LEU A 163 2.21 2.46 4.71
C LEU A 163 2.77 2.32 3.29
N LEU A 164 3.06 1.09 2.87
CA LEU A 164 3.63 0.78 1.56
C LEU A 164 2.74 1.29 0.43
N ARG A 165 1.43 1.06 0.55
CA ARG A 165 0.44 1.60 -0.38
C ARG A 165 0.37 3.12 -0.39
N HIS A 166 0.54 3.77 0.76
CA HIS A 166 0.58 5.22 0.82
C HIS A 166 1.84 5.76 0.13
N ASN A 167 3.01 5.17 0.39
CA ASN A 167 4.24 5.48 -0.32
C ASN A 167 4.08 5.28 -1.84
N ALA A 168 3.53 4.16 -2.32
CA ALA A 168 3.29 3.92 -3.73
C ALA A 168 2.40 5.01 -4.36
N ALA A 169 1.34 5.42 -3.66
CA ALA A 169 0.47 6.51 -4.13
C ALA A 169 1.19 7.86 -4.20
N THR A 170 1.95 8.21 -3.16
CA THR A 170 2.75 9.44 -3.11
C THR A 170 3.79 9.45 -4.23
N ARG A 171 4.42 8.31 -4.53
CA ARG A 171 5.37 8.17 -5.65
C ARG A 171 4.71 8.38 -7.01
N LEU A 172 3.56 7.78 -7.23
CA LEU A 172 2.79 8.00 -8.46
C LEU A 172 2.39 9.48 -8.61
N LEU A 173 1.99 10.11 -7.51
CA LEU A 173 1.62 11.52 -7.48
C LEU A 173 2.82 12.43 -7.81
N ARG A 174 3.97 12.21 -7.16
CA ARG A 174 5.23 12.93 -7.44
C ARG A 174 5.71 12.72 -8.88
N ALA A 175 5.45 11.55 -9.45
CA ALA A 175 5.73 11.26 -10.86
C ALA A 175 4.74 11.94 -11.84
N GLY A 176 3.79 12.73 -11.35
CA GLY A 176 2.80 13.45 -12.16
C GLY A 176 1.64 12.59 -12.64
N THR A 177 1.43 11.40 -12.05
CA THR A 177 0.30 10.54 -12.41
C THR A 177 -1.01 11.19 -11.96
N PRO A 178 -2.01 11.33 -12.85
CA PRO A 178 -3.29 11.92 -12.47
C PRO A 178 -3.97 11.16 -11.33
N LEU A 179 -4.54 11.88 -10.35
CA LEU A 179 -5.24 11.29 -9.21
C LEU A 179 -6.33 10.27 -9.58
N PRO A 180 -7.14 10.44 -10.65
CA PRO A 180 -8.10 9.42 -11.07
C PRO A 180 -7.42 8.09 -11.43
N THR A 181 -6.25 8.15 -12.08
CA THR A 181 -5.46 6.97 -12.43
C THR A 181 -4.89 6.30 -11.19
N ILE A 182 -4.33 7.07 -10.25
CA ILE A 182 -3.84 6.56 -8.96
C ILE A 182 -5.00 5.89 -8.19
N SER A 183 -6.16 6.54 -8.17
CA SER A 183 -7.37 6.03 -7.53
C SER A 183 -7.84 4.71 -8.16
N ALA A 184 -7.77 4.58 -9.49
CA ALA A 184 -8.13 3.35 -10.19
C ALA A 184 -7.13 2.22 -9.91
N VAL A 185 -5.83 2.47 -10.05
CA VAL A 185 -4.75 1.47 -9.83
C VAL A 185 -4.78 0.95 -8.39
N LEU A 186 -4.93 1.86 -7.42
CA LEU A 186 -5.00 1.47 -6.03
C LEU A 186 -6.40 0.92 -5.68
N GLY A 187 -7.45 1.27 -6.42
CA GLY A 187 -8.81 0.78 -6.19
C GLY A 187 -9.53 1.54 -5.07
N HIS A 188 -9.46 2.86 -5.08
CA HIS A 188 -10.18 3.71 -4.14
C HIS A 188 -11.63 3.90 -4.58
N SER A 189 -12.57 3.58 -3.69
CA SER A 189 -14.02 3.67 -3.94
C SER A 189 -14.57 5.10 -3.81
N GLY A 190 -13.77 6.08 -3.37
CA GLY A 190 -14.23 7.46 -3.19
C GLY A 190 -13.11 8.50 -3.02
N PRO A 191 -13.40 9.77 -3.33
CA PRO A 191 -12.42 10.86 -3.41
C PRO A 191 -11.74 11.19 -2.06
N ASP A 192 -12.41 10.96 -0.93
CA ASP A 192 -11.85 11.23 0.41
C ASP A 192 -10.59 10.41 0.73
N SER A 193 -10.50 9.19 0.19
CA SER A 193 -9.31 8.34 0.37
C SER A 193 -8.12 8.78 -0.49
N THR A 194 -8.38 9.58 -1.51
CA THR A 194 -7.40 10.12 -2.46
C THR A 194 -6.88 11.49 -2.00
N ASN A 195 -7.68 12.27 -1.27
CA ASN A 195 -7.26 13.54 -0.64
C ASN A 195 -6.11 13.40 0.36
N ALA A 196 -5.98 12.23 1.01
CA ALA A 196 -4.86 11.95 1.92
C ALA A 196 -3.49 11.99 1.24
N TYR A 197 -3.43 11.81 -0.09
CA TYR A 197 -2.17 11.83 -0.85
C TYR A 197 -1.72 13.26 -1.16
N LEU A 198 -2.67 14.15 -1.46
CA LEU A 198 -2.38 15.57 -1.74
C LEU A 198 -1.65 16.23 -0.56
N SER A 199 -2.04 15.91 0.68
CA SER A 199 -1.39 16.45 1.88
C SER A 199 0.06 15.98 2.09
N THR A 200 0.52 14.97 1.35
CA THR A 200 1.88 14.43 1.46
C THR A 200 2.81 14.88 0.34
N ASP A 201 2.28 15.49 -0.71
CA ASP A 201 3.09 16.10 -1.77
C ASP A 201 3.30 17.58 -1.47
N THR A 202 4.27 17.85 -0.60
CA THR A 202 4.64 19.21 -0.19
C THR A 202 5.14 20.06 -1.36
N GLU A 203 5.71 19.47 -2.42
CA GLU A 203 6.17 20.21 -3.59
C GLU A 203 5.01 20.68 -4.47
N HIS A 204 4.08 19.78 -4.83
CA HIS A 204 2.87 20.19 -5.56
C HIS A 204 2.00 21.14 -4.71
N MET A 205 1.88 20.89 -3.40
CA MET A 205 1.15 21.82 -2.52
C MET A 205 1.77 23.22 -2.52
N ARG A 206 3.11 23.34 -2.56
CA ARG A 206 3.80 24.62 -2.70
C ARG A 206 3.49 25.29 -4.04
N ALA A 207 3.42 24.53 -5.12
CA ALA A 207 3.07 25.05 -6.44
C ALA A 207 1.60 25.51 -6.55
N CYS A 208 0.71 24.98 -5.70
CA CYS A 208 -0.69 25.40 -5.61
C CYS A 208 -0.93 26.63 -4.71
N VAL A 209 0.12 27.22 -4.12
CA VAL A 209 0.00 28.48 -3.37
C VAL A 209 0.03 29.65 -4.34
N LEU A 210 -0.92 30.58 -4.19
CA LEU A 210 -0.93 31.80 -4.99
C LEU A 210 0.37 32.60 -4.76
N PRO A 211 0.97 33.18 -5.81
CA PRO A 211 2.14 34.02 -5.65
C PRO A 211 1.81 35.18 -4.72
N LEU A 212 2.75 35.51 -3.83
CA LEU A 212 2.60 36.64 -2.91
C LEU A 212 2.38 37.94 -3.72
N PRO A 213 1.39 38.78 -3.36
CA PRO A 213 1.20 40.08 -3.97
C PRO A 213 2.51 40.89 -3.93
N PRO A 214 2.82 41.69 -4.97
CA PRO A 214 4.06 42.46 -5.05
C PRO A 214 4.32 43.37 -3.84
N ALA A 215 3.25 43.85 -3.19
CA ALA A 215 3.31 44.68 -1.98
C ALA A 215 3.90 43.97 -0.76
N LEU A 216 3.89 42.63 -0.73
CA LEU A 216 4.41 41.83 0.38
C LEU A 216 5.78 41.20 0.07
N GLN A 217 6.28 41.33 -1.16
CA GLN A 217 7.60 40.80 -1.57
C GLN A 217 8.77 41.74 -1.19
N GLN A 218 8.51 43.00 -0.84
CA GLN A 218 9.55 44.00 -0.55
C GLN A 218 10.11 43.97 0.89
N GLY A 219 9.69 43.01 1.73
CA GLY A 219 10.12 42.92 3.13
C GLY A 219 11.30 41.99 3.43
N ALA A 220 11.79 41.22 2.46
CA ALA A 220 12.78 40.16 2.69
C ALA A 220 14.23 40.55 2.32
N GLY A 221 14.53 41.85 2.26
CA GLY A 221 15.85 42.39 1.98
C GLY A 221 16.26 43.47 2.97
N ARG A 222 16.58 43.06 4.21
CA ARG A 222 17.41 43.85 5.14
C ARG A 222 18.13 42.94 6.11
#